data_AF-A0A7C5JAS1-F1
#
_entry.id   AF-A0A7C5JAS1-F1
#
_cell.length_a   1.000
_cell.length_b   1.000
_cell.length_c   1.000
_cell.angle_alpha   90.00
_cell.angle_beta   90.00
_cell.angle_gamma   90.00
#
_symmetry.space_group_name_H-M   'P 1'
#
loop_
_entity.id
_entity.type
_entity.pdbx_description
1 polymer ?
#
loop_
_entity_poly.entity_id
_entity_poly.type
_entity_poly.pdbx_seq_one_letter_code
_entity_poly.pdbx_strand_id
1 'polypeptide(L)'
;MKKYLLMAIVASGVLFAQNTETVDLKKNMQEMEVALAVIQRGFLYNDATLVEGGVRSLQAKAKYIEPPQGKDAEVFGESNTYSFKYAKKQSSKIAVLSDEIWSNFKKGEKYTAMSRYKETLKQCLACHKKIRKR
;
A
#
# COMPACT_ATOMS: atom_id res chain seq x y z
N MET A 1 0.96 53.47 38.42
CA MET A 1 1.10 52.18 39.15
C MET A 1 0.09 51.19 38.61
N LYS A 2 0.58 49.99 38.26
CA LYS A 2 -0.07 48.71 38.00
C LYS A 2 -1.61 48.66 38.08
N LYS A 3 -2.23 48.17 37.00
CA LYS A 3 -3.12 46.99 36.97
C LYS A 3 -3.37 46.62 35.50
N TYR A 4 -2.38 45.96 34.89
CA TYR A 4 -2.64 45.05 33.78
C TYR A 4 -3.40 43.85 34.35
N LEU A 5 -4.49 43.41 33.74
CA LEU A 5 -4.66 42.04 33.23
C LEU A 5 -6.10 41.80 32.74
N LEU A 6 -6.18 40.91 31.74
CA LEU A 6 -7.31 40.11 31.26
C LEU A 6 -8.06 40.73 30.06
N MET A 7 -7.70 40.33 28.84
CA MET A 7 -8.16 39.11 28.15
C MET A 7 -9.68 39.15 27.92
N ALA A 8 -10.21 38.98 26.71
CA ALA A 8 -9.85 37.92 25.78
C ALA A 8 -10.03 38.35 24.32
N ILE A 9 -8.97 38.12 23.55
CA ILE A 9 -8.99 38.08 22.09
C ILE A 9 -9.76 36.83 21.70
N VAL A 10 -10.94 36.98 21.11
CA VAL A 10 -11.65 35.90 20.43
C VAL A 10 -10.95 35.66 19.10
N ALA A 11 -9.81 34.97 19.15
CA ALA A 11 -9.12 34.47 17.98
C ALA A 11 -9.84 33.19 17.52
N SER A 12 -10.62 33.37 16.46
CA SER A 12 -10.97 32.41 15.42
C SER A 12 -10.21 31.08 15.47
N GLY A 13 -10.74 30.13 16.25
CA GLY A 13 -10.44 28.72 16.09
C GLY A 13 -11.22 28.18 14.91
N VAL A 14 -10.76 28.46 13.68
CA VAL A 14 -11.14 27.63 12.54
C VAL A 14 -10.42 26.30 12.77
N LEU A 15 -11.15 25.37 13.39
CA LEU A 15 -10.75 23.97 13.42
C LEU A 15 -10.70 23.52 11.96
N PHE A 16 -9.51 23.55 11.38
CA PHE A 16 -9.23 22.73 10.20
C PHE A 16 -9.37 21.29 10.66
N ALA A 17 -10.59 20.75 10.55
CA ALA A 17 -10.78 19.33 10.39
C ALA A 17 -10.00 18.96 9.13
N GLN A 18 -8.74 18.56 9.29
CA GLN A 18 -8.06 17.79 8.27
C GLN A 18 -8.94 16.56 8.09
N ASN A 19 -9.75 16.57 7.03
CA ASN A 19 -10.32 15.36 6.48
C ASN A 19 -9.11 14.49 6.14
N THR A 20 -8.69 13.64 7.08
CA THR A 20 -7.79 12.54 6.78
C THR A 20 -8.54 11.73 5.74
N GLU A 21 -8.13 11.82 4.48
CA GLU A 21 -8.69 10.99 3.43
C GLU A 21 -8.60 9.55 3.90
N THR A 22 -9.75 8.98 4.26
CA THR A 22 -9.82 7.58 4.66
C THR A 22 -9.45 6.78 3.42
N VAL A 23 -8.31 6.11 3.44
CA VAL A 23 -7.88 5.26 2.33
C VAL A 23 -8.97 4.22 2.09
N ASP A 24 -9.56 4.24 0.89
CA ASP A 24 -10.45 3.16 0.46
C ASP A 24 -9.60 1.90 0.23
N LEU A 25 -9.57 1.02 1.24
CA LEU A 25 -8.75 -0.18 1.24
C LEU A 25 -9.15 -1.13 0.11
N LYS A 26 -10.44 -1.20 -0.24
CA LYS A 26 -10.91 -2.04 -1.34
C LYS A 26 -10.37 -1.52 -2.67
N LYS A 27 -10.48 -0.22 -2.92
CA LYS A 27 -9.93 0.42 -4.11
C LYS A 27 -8.41 0.24 -4.18
N ASN A 28 -7.70 0.44 -3.06
CA ASN A 28 -6.25 0.24 -3.01
C ASN A 28 -5.85 -1.20 -3.38
N MET A 29 -6.58 -2.20 -2.89
CA MET A 29 -6.33 -3.61 -3.23
C MET A 29 -6.63 -3.92 -4.71
N GLN A 30 -7.66 -3.32 -5.30
CA GLN A 30 -7.94 -3.44 -6.73
C GLN A 30 -6.83 -2.82 -7.57
N GLU A 31 -6.34 -1.64 -7.19
CA GLU A 31 -5.24 -0.98 -7.89
C GLU A 31 -3.93 -1.78 -7.80
N MET A 32 -3.67 -2.46 -6.67
CA MET A 32 -2.54 -3.41 -6.56
C MET A 32 -2.69 -4.62 -7.50
N GLU A 33 -3.91 -5.14 -7.67
CA GLU A 33 -4.22 -6.24 -8.60
C GLU A 33 -3.99 -5.82 -10.05
N VAL A 34 -4.51 -4.65 -10.45
CA VAL A 34 -4.26 -4.06 -11.77
C VAL A 34 -2.76 -3.88 -12.02
N ALA A 35 -2.01 -3.37 -11.04
CA ALA A 35 -0.57 -3.20 -11.17
C ALA A 35 0.17 -4.53 -11.40
N LEU A 36 -0.21 -5.60 -10.69
CA LEU A 36 0.35 -6.94 -10.90
C LEU A 36 0.01 -7.49 -12.30
N ALA A 37 -1.19 -7.25 -12.80
CA ALA A 37 -1.59 -7.64 -14.16
C ALA A 37 -0.79 -6.87 -15.22
N VAL A 38 -0.51 -5.59 -15.00
CA VAL A 38 0.32 -4.75 -15.88
C VAL A 38 1.77 -5.27 -15.92
N ILE A 39 2.36 -5.61 -14.76
CA ILE A 39 3.70 -6.21 -14.71
C ILE A 39 3.73 -7.53 -15.49
N GLN A 40 2.74 -8.42 -15.29
CA GLN A 40 2.64 -9.68 -16.03
C GLN A 40 2.56 -9.44 -17.54
N ARG A 41 1.73 -8.49 -17.95
CA ARG A 41 1.60 -8.07 -19.34
C ARG A 41 2.94 -7.59 -19.91
N GLY A 42 3.68 -6.79 -19.13
CA GLY A 42 5.03 -6.34 -19.49
C GLY A 42 6.01 -7.48 -19.72
N PHE A 43 5.98 -8.54 -18.90
CA PHE A 43 6.79 -9.72 -19.16
C PHE A 43 6.39 -10.44 -20.45
N LEU A 44 5.09 -10.64 -20.69
CA LEU A 44 4.59 -11.39 -21.84
C LEU A 44 4.87 -10.69 -23.17
N TYR A 45 4.80 -9.36 -23.20
CA TYR A 45 5.15 -8.57 -24.40
C TYR A 45 6.60 -8.10 -24.45
N ASN A 46 7.41 -8.45 -23.44
CA ASN A 46 8.76 -7.93 -23.28
C ASN A 46 8.84 -6.38 -23.33
N ASP A 47 7.90 -5.73 -22.64
CA ASP A 47 7.72 -4.27 -22.62
C ASP A 47 8.23 -3.68 -21.29
N ALA A 48 9.34 -2.94 -21.37
CA ALA A 48 9.96 -2.32 -20.20
C ALA A 48 9.09 -1.23 -19.55
N THR A 49 8.34 -0.47 -20.36
CA THR A 49 7.47 0.60 -19.88
C THR A 49 6.32 0.04 -19.06
N LEU A 50 5.73 -1.09 -19.49
CA LEU A 50 4.70 -1.79 -18.72
C LEU A 50 5.26 -2.36 -17.42
N VAL A 51 6.46 -2.97 -17.45
CA VAL A 51 7.09 -3.50 -16.22
C VAL A 51 7.38 -2.38 -15.23
N GLU A 52 8.03 -1.30 -15.66
CA GLU A 52 8.36 -0.17 -14.80
C GLU A 52 7.09 0.52 -14.25
N GLY A 53 6.13 0.83 -15.12
CA GLY A 53 4.88 1.48 -14.74
C GLY A 53 4.06 0.64 -13.76
N GLY A 54 4.01 -0.68 -13.98
CA GLY A 54 3.38 -1.61 -13.07
C GLY A 54 4.08 -1.70 -11.71
N VAL A 55 5.41 -1.75 -11.68
CA VAL A 55 6.21 -1.75 -10.44
C VAL A 55 5.97 -0.47 -9.64
N ARG A 56 6.05 0.70 -10.28
CA ARG A 56 5.80 2.00 -9.63
C ARG A 56 4.39 2.08 -9.06
N SER A 57 3.39 1.63 -9.83
CA SER A 57 2.00 1.59 -9.40
C SER A 57 1.80 0.68 -8.20
N LEU A 58 2.40 -0.52 -8.22
CA LEU A 58 2.32 -1.47 -7.11
C LEU A 58 2.93 -0.89 -5.82
N GLN A 59 4.11 -0.26 -5.91
CA GLN A 59 4.77 0.36 -4.76
C GLN A 59 3.97 1.53 -4.19
N ALA A 60 3.40 2.37 -5.07
CA ALA A 60 2.59 3.51 -4.67
C ALA A 60 1.34 3.09 -3.89
N LYS A 61 0.82 1.88 -4.10
CA LYS A 61 -0.37 1.35 -3.42
C LYS A 61 -0.03 0.45 -2.23
N ALA A 62 1.06 -0.30 -2.29
CA ALA A 62 1.53 -1.14 -1.20
C ALA A 62 1.80 -0.35 0.08
N LYS A 63 2.24 0.93 -0.01
CA LYS A 63 2.47 1.78 1.17
C LYS A 63 1.19 2.12 1.96
N TYR A 64 0.02 2.03 1.34
CA TYR A 64 -1.29 2.35 1.94
C TYR A 64 -2.00 1.10 2.51
N ILE A 65 -1.24 0.12 2.99
CA ILE A 65 -1.79 -0.94 3.83
C ILE A 65 -1.96 -0.37 5.24
N GLU A 66 -3.17 0.10 5.54
CA GLU A 66 -3.57 0.66 6.83
C GLU A 66 -4.35 -0.35 7.68
N PRO A 67 -4.46 -0.17 9.01
CA PRO A 67 -5.37 -0.96 9.82
C PRO A 67 -6.80 -0.68 9.31
N PRO A 68 -7.62 -1.72 9.12
CA PRO A 68 -9.01 -1.53 8.72
C PRO A 68 -9.75 -0.73 9.78
N GLN A 69 -10.44 0.34 9.35
CA GLN A 69 -11.25 1.21 10.22
C GLN A 69 -12.73 1.14 9.81
N GLY A 70 -13.64 1.34 10.78
CA GLY A 70 -15.08 1.34 10.52
C GLY A 70 -15.57 0.05 9.87
N LYS A 71 -16.36 0.17 8.79
CA LYS A 71 -16.94 -0.96 8.03
C LYS A 71 -15.91 -1.98 7.51
N ASP A 72 -14.66 -1.57 7.30
CA ASP A 72 -13.62 -2.48 6.84
C ASP A 72 -13.15 -3.42 7.97
N ALA A 73 -13.33 -3.05 9.24
CA ALA A 73 -13.02 -3.92 10.37
C ALA A 73 -13.92 -5.17 10.43
N GLU A 74 -15.12 -5.12 9.87
CA GLU A 74 -16.01 -6.29 9.78
C GLU A 74 -15.45 -7.37 8.83
N VAL A 75 -14.81 -6.94 7.74
CA VAL A 75 -14.22 -7.82 6.71
C VAL A 75 -12.82 -8.32 7.11
N PHE A 76 -12.02 -7.45 7.73
CA PHE A 76 -10.61 -7.71 8.02
C PHE A 76 -10.32 -8.02 9.50
N GLY A 77 -11.35 -8.06 10.35
CA GLY A 77 -11.27 -8.21 11.79
C GLY A 77 -11.01 -6.87 12.49
N GLU A 78 -11.53 -6.71 13.72
CA GLU A 78 -11.15 -5.58 14.58
C GLU A 78 -9.63 -5.46 14.62
N SER A 79 -9.15 -4.22 14.68
CA SER A 79 -7.77 -3.74 14.69
C SER A 79 -6.86 -4.46 15.69
N ASN A 80 -6.61 -5.74 15.49
CA ASN A 80 -5.61 -6.47 16.22
C ASN A 80 -4.27 -6.04 15.63
N THR A 81 -3.42 -5.49 16.50
CA THR A 81 -2.12 -4.92 16.12
C THR A 81 -1.23 -5.93 15.38
N TYR A 82 -1.45 -7.23 15.59
CA TYR A 82 -0.71 -8.29 14.93
C TYR A 82 -1.05 -8.42 13.43
N SER A 83 -2.34 -8.39 13.05
CA SER A 83 -2.79 -8.45 11.66
C SER A 83 -2.26 -7.25 10.88
N PHE A 84 -2.33 -6.06 11.47
CA PHE A 84 -1.75 -4.86 10.86
C PHE A 84 -0.23 -4.95 10.71
N LYS A 85 0.50 -5.35 11.76
CA LYS A 85 1.95 -5.56 11.69
C LYS A 85 2.33 -6.58 10.63
N TYR A 86 1.57 -7.67 10.51
CA TYR A 86 1.78 -8.69 9.49
C TYR A 86 1.55 -8.11 8.09
N ALA A 87 0.44 -7.41 7.87
CA ALA A 87 0.12 -6.79 6.59
C ALA A 87 1.20 -5.79 6.15
N LYS A 88 1.65 -4.93 7.08
CA LYS A 88 2.74 -3.97 6.86
C LYS A 88 4.05 -4.66 6.50
N LYS A 89 4.39 -5.75 7.20
CA LYS A 89 5.56 -6.58 6.87
C LYS A 89 5.49 -7.17 5.46
N GLN A 90 4.31 -7.66 5.04
CA GLN A 90 4.13 -8.19 3.68
C GLN A 90 4.22 -7.07 2.64
N SER A 91 3.65 -5.90 2.90
CA SER A 91 3.78 -4.71 2.04
C SER A 91 5.25 -4.32 1.84
N SER A 92 6.04 -4.25 2.91
CA SER A 92 7.48 -3.93 2.78
C SER A 92 8.22 -4.95 1.91
N LYS A 93 7.90 -6.24 2.02
CA LYS A 93 8.47 -7.26 1.14
C LYS A 93 8.03 -7.10 -0.31
N ILE A 94 6.76 -6.77 -0.55
CA ILE A 94 6.23 -6.50 -1.89
C ILE A 94 7.01 -5.36 -2.54
N ALA A 95 7.29 -4.28 -1.80
CA ALA A 95 8.06 -3.14 -2.31
C ALA A 95 9.50 -3.52 -2.70
N VAL A 96 10.19 -4.30 -1.85
CA VAL A 96 11.54 -4.80 -2.15
C VAL A 96 11.53 -5.73 -3.37
N LEU A 97 10.61 -6.70 -3.39
CA LEU A 97 10.50 -7.65 -4.51
C LEU A 97 10.13 -6.93 -5.82
N SER A 98 9.33 -5.87 -5.77
CA SER A 98 9.00 -5.10 -6.97
C SER A 98 10.18 -4.29 -7.51
N ASP A 99 11.06 -3.78 -6.64
CA ASP A 99 12.33 -3.20 -7.10
C ASP A 99 13.22 -4.26 -7.74
N GLU A 100 13.27 -5.47 -7.16
CA GLU A 100 14.01 -6.60 -7.73
C GLU A 100 13.43 -7.02 -9.09
N ILE A 101 12.10 -6.98 -9.30
CA ILE A 101 11.48 -7.22 -10.61
C ILE A 101 12.06 -6.26 -11.64
N TRP A 102 12.02 -4.96 -11.36
CA TRP A 102 12.47 -3.95 -12.31
C TRP A 102 13.97 -4.02 -12.58
N SER A 103 14.78 -4.13 -11.53
CA SER A 103 16.24 -4.21 -11.62
C SER A 103 16.69 -5.40 -12.48
N ASN A 104 16.11 -6.59 -12.26
CA ASN A 104 16.46 -7.78 -13.04
C ASN A 104 15.92 -7.69 -14.47
N PHE A 105 14.72 -7.15 -14.68
CA PHE A 105 14.18 -6.98 -16.03
C PHE A 105 15.06 -6.06 -16.87
N LYS A 106 15.49 -4.93 -16.30
CA LYS A 106 16.39 -3.96 -16.97
C LYS A 106 17.74 -4.56 -17.34
N LYS A 107 18.26 -5.52 -16.55
CA LYS A 107 19.49 -6.27 -16.84
C LYS A 107 19.32 -7.36 -17.90
N GLY A 108 18.10 -7.59 -18.40
CA GLY A 108 17.79 -8.70 -19.30
C GLY A 108 17.63 -10.05 -18.59
N GLU A 109 17.69 -10.09 -17.26
CA GLU A 109 17.53 -11.30 -16.44
C GLU A 109 16.06 -11.67 -16.26
N LYS A 110 15.37 -11.93 -17.37
CA LYS A 110 13.90 -12.08 -17.43
C LYS A 110 13.37 -13.21 -16.53
N TYR A 111 14.07 -14.35 -16.46
CA TYR A 111 13.67 -15.45 -15.59
C TYR A 111 13.81 -15.10 -14.10
N THR A 112 14.88 -14.39 -13.73
CA THR A 112 15.07 -13.87 -12.38
C THR A 112 13.94 -12.89 -12.03
N ALA A 113 13.67 -11.92 -12.89
CA ALA A 113 12.59 -10.95 -12.72
C ALA A 113 11.21 -11.61 -12.57
N MET A 114 10.90 -12.61 -13.40
CA MET A 114 9.67 -13.40 -13.30
C MET A 114 9.59 -14.19 -11.99
N SER A 115 10.73 -14.72 -11.51
CA SER A 115 10.80 -15.39 -10.20
C SER A 115 10.47 -14.43 -9.05
N ARG A 116 10.98 -13.19 -9.10
CA ARG A 116 10.65 -12.13 -8.13
C ARG A 116 9.15 -11.79 -8.17
N TYR A 117 8.56 -11.68 -9.36
CA TYR A 117 7.12 -11.47 -9.53
C TYR A 117 6.28 -12.57 -8.89
N LYS A 118 6.66 -13.85 -9.08
CA LYS A 118 5.99 -14.97 -8.40
C LYS A 118 6.10 -14.86 -6.88
N GLU A 119 7.25 -14.45 -6.36
CA GLU A 119 7.44 -14.25 -4.92
C GLU A 119 6.60 -13.09 -4.36
N THR A 120 6.39 -12.03 -5.16
CA THR A 120 5.47 -10.93 -4.83
C THR A 120 4.04 -11.44 -4.68
N LEU A 121 3.56 -12.26 -5.64
CA LEU A 121 2.23 -12.89 -5.56
C LEU A 121 2.09 -13.77 -4.31
N LYS A 122 3.14 -14.50 -3.93
CA LYS A 122 3.12 -15.30 -2.69
C LYS A 122 2.93 -14.43 -1.44
N GLN A 123 3.51 -13.22 -1.38
CA GLN A 123 3.29 -12.33 -0.23
C GLN A 123 1.82 -11.87 -0.15
N CYS A 124 1.19 -11.57 -1.30
CA CYS A 124 -0.25 -11.25 -1.37
C CYS A 124 -1.09 -12.41 -0.81
N LEU A 125 -0.83 -13.64 -1.29
CA LEU A 125 -1.57 -14.84 -0.84
C LEU A 125 -1.33 -15.16 0.64
N ALA A 126 -0.12 -14.98 1.14
CA ALA A 126 0.22 -15.18 2.55
C ALA A 126 -0.55 -14.18 3.44
N CYS A 127 -0.60 -12.91 3.04
CA CYS A 127 -1.41 -11.87 3.67
C CYS A 127 -2.90 -12.26 3.69
N HIS A 128 -3.46 -12.60 2.53
CA HIS A 128 -4.87 -12.95 2.41
C HIS A 128 -5.25 -14.18 3.24
N LYS A 129 -4.40 -15.22 3.24
CA LYS A 129 -4.61 -16.43 4.07
C LYS A 129 -4.67 -16.11 5.56
N LYS A 130 -3.89 -15.13 6.02
CA LYS A 130 -3.73 -14.84 7.45
C LYS A 130 -4.78 -13.85 7.98
N ILE A 131 -5.20 -12.89 7.15
CA ILE A 131 -5.97 -11.72 7.61
C ILE A 131 -7.42 -11.72 7.10
N ARG A 132 -7.71 -12.29 5.93
CA ARG A 132 -9.08 -12.31 5.42
C ARG A 132 -9.85 -13.48 6.06
N LYS A 133 -11.02 -13.21 6.64
CA LYS A 133 -11.97 -14.26 7.03
C LYS A 133 -12.37 -15.06 5.79
N ARG A 134 -12.49 -16.36 5.93
CA ARG A 134 -13.02 -17.27 4.90
C ARG A 134 -14.47 -17.57 5.21
#